data_AF-A0A5C6LWJ5-F1
#
_entry.id   AF-A0A5C6LWJ5-F1
#
_cell.length_a   1.000
_cell.length_b   1.000
_cell.length_c   1.000
_cell.angle_alpha   90.00
_cell.angle_beta   90.00
_cell.angle_gamma   90.00
#
_symmetry.space_group_name_H-M   'P 1'
#
loop_
_entity.id
_entity.type
_entity.pdbx_description
1 polymer ?
#
loop_
_entity_poly.entity_id
_entity_poly.type
_entity_poly.pdbx_seq_one_letter_code
_entity_poly.pdbx_strand_id
1 'polypeptide(L)'
;MRLPDDGHIILHKASIASNATIMITAVDTSGNKRWHIPTNFRNISKVLQIKEQLFILSGGSDNSNGEAGKILILSLSDGKARTYNFKEGKFI
;
A
#
# COMPACT_ATOMS: atom_id res chain seq x y z
N MET A 1 -5.75 -9.33 3.87
CA MET A 1 -6.64 -8.18 3.57
C MET A 1 -7.61 -8.64 2.52
N ARG A 2 -8.91 -8.47 2.76
CA ARG A 2 -9.99 -9.07 1.97
C ARG A 2 -10.68 -7.96 1.18
N LEU A 3 -10.93 -8.20 -0.09
CA LEU A 3 -11.78 -7.33 -0.92
C LEU A 3 -13.23 -7.45 -0.46
N PRO A 4 -14.11 -6.50 -0.82
CA PRO A 4 -15.54 -6.57 -0.47
C PRO A 4 -16.25 -7.86 -0.90
N ASP A 5 -15.71 -8.56 -1.88
CA ASP A 5 -16.25 -9.79 -2.46
C ASP A 5 -15.31 -10.99 -2.32
N ASP A 6 -14.60 -11.04 -1.19
CA ASP A 6 -13.81 -12.18 -0.75
C ASP A 6 -12.52 -12.44 -1.53
N GLY A 7 -12.22 -11.60 -2.51
CA GLY A 7 -10.89 -11.53 -3.10
C GLY A 7 -9.83 -11.05 -2.09
N HIS A 8 -8.57 -11.00 -2.54
CA HIS A 8 -7.42 -10.76 -1.68
C HIS A 8 -6.54 -9.64 -2.22
N ILE A 9 -5.86 -8.93 -1.32
CA ILE A 9 -4.76 -8.02 -1.66
C ILE A 9 -3.43 -8.68 -1.37
N ILE A 10 -2.55 -8.66 -2.36
CA ILE A 10 -1.16 -9.14 -2.28
C ILE A 10 -0.24 -7.92 -2.40
N LEU A 11 0.68 -7.78 -1.43
CA LEU A 11 1.79 -6.83 -1.50
C LEU A 11 3.07 -7.60 -1.74
N HIS A 12 3.80 -7.27 -2.80
CA HIS A 12 5.05 -7.95 -3.13
C HIS A 12 6.03 -7.01 -3.83
N LYS A 13 7.32 -7.35 -3.84
CA LYS A 13 8.30 -6.65 -4.67
C LYS A 13 8.16 -7.09 -6.13
N ALA A 14 8.39 -6.17 -7.08
CA ALA A 14 8.44 -6.48 -8.51
C ALA A 14 9.70 -7.28 -8.91
N SER A 15 10.75 -7.24 -8.10
CA SER A 15 11.98 -8.03 -8.28
C SER A 15 12.69 -8.25 -6.94
N ILE A 16 13.78 -9.02 -6.94
CA ILE A 16 14.62 -9.25 -5.74
C ILE A 16 15.53 -8.08 -5.37
N ALA A 17 15.60 -7.03 -6.21
CA ALA A 17 16.45 -5.87 -5.93
C ALA A 17 16.02 -5.18 -4.61
N SER A 18 17.00 -4.65 -3.87
CA SER A 18 16.76 -3.98 -2.59
C SER A 18 15.78 -2.80 -2.74
N ASN A 19 15.93 -2.03 -3.82
CA ASN A 19 15.12 -0.88 -4.17
C ASN A 19 13.93 -1.19 -5.10
N ALA A 20 13.55 -2.46 -5.27
CA ALA A 20 12.48 -2.86 -6.19
C ALA A 20 11.13 -2.22 -5.84
N THR A 21 10.37 -1.83 -6.87
CA THR A 21 9.00 -1.29 -6.75
C THR A 21 8.11 -2.28 -5.99
N ILE A 22 7.34 -1.76 -5.04
CA ILE A 22 6.31 -2.55 -4.36
C ILE A 22 5.07 -2.53 -5.25
N MET A 23 4.48 -3.70 -5.42
CA MET A 23 3.28 -3.92 -6.20
C MET A 23 2.16 -4.25 -5.23
N ILE A 24 1.02 -3.58 -5.39
CA ILE A 24 -0.22 -3.91 -4.70
C ILE A 24 -1.16 -4.50 -5.74
N THR A 25 -1.49 -5.78 -5.58
CA THR A 25 -2.30 -6.52 -6.54
C THR A 25 -3.57 -7.00 -5.86
N ALA A 26 -4.72 -6.68 -6.46
CA ALA A 26 -5.99 -7.29 -6.10
C ALA A 26 -6.27 -8.49 -6.97
N VAL A 27 -6.66 -9.58 -6.33
CA VAL A 27 -7.07 -10.82 -6.97
C VAL A 27 -8.46 -11.22 -6.49
N ASP A 28 -9.25 -11.86 -7.36
CA ASP A 28 -10.50 -12.51 -6.95
C ASP A 28 -10.23 -13.81 -6.15
N THR A 29 -11.30 -14.49 -5.75
CA THR A 29 -11.23 -15.78 -5.03
C THR A 29 -10.61 -16.92 -5.84
N SER A 30 -10.58 -16.79 -7.17
CA SER A 30 -9.93 -17.74 -8.08
C SER A 30 -8.47 -17.38 -8.38
N GLY A 31 -7.96 -16.27 -7.83
CA GLY A 31 -6.62 -15.76 -8.07
C GLY A 31 -6.45 -14.91 -9.33
N ASN A 32 -7.54 -14.59 -10.05
CA ASN A 32 -7.43 -13.73 -11.23
C ASN A 32 -7.19 -12.29 -10.81
N LYS A 33 -6.23 -11.64 -11.47
CA LYS A 33 -5.90 -10.23 -11.23
C LYS A 33 -7.05 -9.32 -11.68
N ARG A 34 -7.45 -8.39 -10.79
CA ARG A 34 -8.42 -7.33 -11.09
C ARG A 34 -7.74 -6.02 -11.44
N TRP A 35 -6.89 -5.60 -10.54
CA TRP A 35 -6.06 -4.41 -10.70
C TRP A 35 -4.72 -4.65 -10.03
N HIS A 36 -3.70 -3.94 -10.50
CA HIS A 36 -2.42 -3.86 -9.82
C HIS A 36 -1.90 -2.43 -9.91
N ILE A 37 -1.23 -1.99 -8.85
CA ILE A 37 -0.73 -0.63 -8.73
C ILE A 37 0.74 -0.69 -8.35
N PRO A 38 1.64 -0.12 -9.16
CA PRO A 38 3.02 0.08 -8.75
C PRO A 38 3.08 1.22 -7.73
N THR A 39 3.85 1.05 -6.67
CA THR A 39 4.08 2.12 -5.70
C THR A 39 5.56 2.27 -5.38
N ASN A 40 5.96 3.54 -5.25
CA ASN A 40 7.28 3.93 -4.78
C ASN A 40 7.38 3.90 -3.25
N PHE A 41 6.33 3.42 -2.56
CA PHE A 41 6.38 3.17 -1.13
C PHE A 41 7.46 2.13 -0.82
N ARG A 42 8.31 2.46 0.16
CA ARG A 42 9.37 1.62 0.74
C ARG A 42 9.21 1.66 2.24
N ASN A 43 9.83 0.74 2.97
CA ASN A 43 9.81 0.74 4.45
C ASN A 43 8.37 0.82 5.00
N ILE A 44 7.49 -0.04 4.48
CA ILE A 44 6.10 -0.13 4.93
C ILE A 44 6.14 -0.56 6.40
N SER A 45 5.76 0.35 7.28
CA SER A 45 5.76 0.12 8.73
C SER A 45 4.44 -0.49 9.20
N LYS A 46 3.33 -0.15 8.54
CA LYS A 46 2.01 -0.64 8.90
C LYS A 46 1.08 -0.69 7.71
N VAL A 47 0.22 -1.71 7.71
CA VAL A 47 -0.89 -1.84 6.76
C VAL A 47 -2.17 -2.05 7.55
N LEU A 48 -3.18 -1.22 7.29
CA LEU A 48 -4.46 -1.19 7.99
C LEU A 48 -5.59 -1.21 6.96
N GLN A 49 -6.55 -2.10 7.13
CA GLN A 49 -7.77 -2.08 6.36
C GLN A 49 -8.88 -1.46 7.22
N ILE A 50 -9.52 -0.41 6.71
CA ILE A 50 -10.64 0.27 7.37
C ILE A 50 -11.75 0.37 6.34
N LYS A 51 -12.84 -0.39 6.55
CA LYS A 51 -13.93 -0.53 5.57
C LYS A 51 -13.39 -0.96 4.19
N GLU A 52 -13.81 -0.27 3.13
CA GLU A 52 -13.38 -0.50 1.75
C GLU A 52 -12.09 0.23 1.38
N GLN A 53 -11.29 0.64 2.37
CA GLN A 53 -10.05 1.34 2.15
C GLN A 53 -8.87 0.60 2.81
N LEU A 54 -7.74 0.66 2.13
CA LEU A 54 -6.46 0.18 2.62
C LEU A 54 -5.51 1.36 2.85
N PHE A 55 -5.00 1.43 4.06
CA PHE A 55 -4.05 2.44 4.52
C PHE A 55 -2.69 1.77 4.65
N ILE A 56 -1.71 2.25 3.87
CA ILE A 56 -0.34 1.77 3.91
C ILE A 56 0.53 2.91 4.40
N LEU A 57 1.12 2.74 5.57
CA LEU A 57 2.02 3.71 6.18
C LEU A 57 3.45 3.32 5.84
N SER A 58 4.25 4.29 5.42
CA SER A 58 5.67 4.10 5.15
C SER A 58 6.52 5.17 5.78
N GLY A 59 7.77 4.81 6.07
CA GLY A 59 8.82 5.74 6.45
C GLY A 59 9.02 6.87 5.43
N GLY A 60 9.43 8.05 5.91
CA GLY A 60 9.76 9.19 5.06
C GLY A 60 11.06 9.04 4.27
N SER A 61 11.98 8.20 4.76
CA SER A 61 13.25 7.84 4.13
C SER A 61 13.66 6.41 4.50
N ASP A 62 14.69 5.86 3.85
CA ASP A 62 15.26 4.55 4.20
C ASP A 62 15.87 4.51 5.61
N ASN A 63 16.08 5.68 6.22
CA ASN A 63 16.70 5.84 7.54
C ASN A 63 15.77 6.47 8.58
N SER A 64 14.47 6.60 8.29
CA SER A 64 13.52 7.11 9.29
C SER A 64 13.32 6.04 10.36
N ASN A 65 13.63 6.35 11.62
CA ASN A 65 13.50 5.50 12.82
C ASN A 65 12.03 5.09 13.11
N GLY A 66 11.36 4.42 12.18
CA GLY A 66 9.97 3.98 12.29
C GLY A 66 8.92 5.09 12.15
N GLU A 67 9.32 6.37 12.00
CA GLU A 67 8.37 7.46 11.80
C GLU A 67 7.70 7.39 10.43
N ALA A 68 6.37 7.30 10.42
CA ALA A 68 5.60 7.34 9.18
C ALA A 68 5.68 8.75 8.57
N GLY A 69 6.28 8.85 7.38
CA GLY A 69 6.37 10.10 6.62
C GLY A 69 5.40 10.16 5.43
N LYS A 70 4.78 9.04 5.07
CA LYS A 70 3.80 8.96 3.97
C LYS A 70 2.70 7.96 4.28
N ILE A 71 1.51 8.23 3.75
CA ILE A 71 0.35 7.35 3.80
C ILE A 71 -0.19 7.19 2.38
N LEU A 72 -0.32 5.94 1.93
CA LEU A 72 -1.08 5.59 0.74
C LEU A 72 -2.46 5.14 1.19
N ILE A 73 -3.49 5.83 0.72
CA ILE A 73 -4.88 5.43 0.90
C ILE A 73 -5.36 4.86 -0.43
N LEU A 74 -5.82 3.62 -0.40
CA LEU A 74 -6.23 2.84 -1.56
C LEU A 74 -7.68 2.41 -1.40
N SER A 75 -8.49 2.66 -2.42
CA SER A 75 -9.85 2.14 -2.55
C SER A 75 -9.81 0.67 -2.96
N LEU A 76 -10.45 -0.21 -2.18
CA LEU A 76 -10.50 -1.64 -2.45
C LEU A 76 -11.46 -2.00 -3.60
N SER A 77 -12.44 -1.14 -3.90
CA SER A 77 -13.42 -1.40 -4.96
C SER A 77 -12.83 -1.21 -6.36
N ASP A 78 -12.03 -0.18 -6.56
CA ASP A 78 -11.54 0.24 -7.88
C ASP A 78 -10.03 0.46 -7.99
N GLY A 79 -9.28 0.25 -6.90
CA GLY A 79 -7.84 0.44 -6.89
C GLY A 79 -7.40 1.89 -7.00
N LYS A 80 -8.29 2.89 -6.88
CA LYS A 80 -7.85 4.30 -6.88
C LYS A 80 -7.02 4.57 -5.63
N ALA A 81 -5.85 5.17 -5.83
CA ALA A 81 -4.91 5.44 -4.76
C ALA A 81 -4.60 6.93 -4.63
N ARG A 82 -4.44 7.42 -3.40
CA ARG A 82 -3.99 8.77 -3.08
C ARG A 82 -2.86 8.70 -2.07
N THR A 83 -1.81 9.47 -2.33
CA THR A 83 -0.66 9.58 -1.43
C THR A 83 -0.74 10.88 -0.66
N TYR A 84 -0.48 10.80 0.64
CA TYR A 84 -0.39 11.94 1.55
C TYR A 84 0.99 11.92 2.20
N ASN A 85 1.66 13.06 2.20
CA ASN A 85 2.89 13.24 2.96
C ASN A 85 2.55 13.70 4.37
N PHE A 86 3.40 13.32 5.32
CA PHE A 86 3.24 13.65 6.72
C PHE A 86 4.58 14.04 7.32
N LYS A 87 4.57 15.05 8.19
CA LYS A 87 5.73 15.45 8.98
C LYS A 87 5.22 15.97 10.33
N GLU A 88 5.80 15.48 11.43
CA GLU A 88 5.58 16.01 12.78
C GLU A 88 4.10 16.18 13.18
N GLY A 89 3.26 15.19 12.91
CA GLY A 89 1.83 15.29 13.29
C GLY A 89 0.93 15.95 12.23
N LYS A 90 1.48 16.46 11.12
CA LYS A 90 0.73 17.27 10.14
C LYS A 90 0.86 16.76 8.71
N PHE A 91 -0.24 16.89 7.95
CA PHE A 91 -0.24 16.73 6.49
C PHE A 91 0.44 17.93 5.84
N ILE A 92 1.26 17.68 4.83
CA ILE A 92 2.02 18.68 4.07
C ILE A 92 1.74 18.57 2.58
#